data_AF-A0AAX2ZXW0-F1
#
_entry.id   AF-A0AAX2ZXW0-F1
#
_cell.length_a   1.000
_cell.length_b   1.000
_cell.length_c   1.000
_cell.angle_alpha   90.00
_cell.angle_beta   90.00
_cell.angle_gamma   90.00
#
_symmetry.space_group_name_H-M   'P 1'
#
loop_
_entity.id
_entity.type
_entity.pdbx_description
1 polymer ?
#
loop_
_entity_poly.entity_id
_entity_poly.type
_entity_poly.pdbx_seq_one_letter_code
_entity_poly.pdbx_strand_id
1 'polypeptide(L)'
;MTAWTLGPDSGELLLRTGVTGSASRMGHRLTIAMRSWHATVEWDGESPSAVEVTVDLDSFDVLRGEGGMTPLTGAEKGLIRSNALKTLRAKKFPQARFRSTSMSRSGAGVRIVGVLELAGHSGEQNVEVEVSDESVLGTAVVRHSDFGLKQYSMLMGAMKVTDEVAVSLAAARPA
;
A
#
# COMPACT_ATOMS: atom_id res chain seq x y z
N MET A 1 28.35 -2.25 5.71
CA MET A 1 26.90 -2.14 5.72
C MET A 1 26.53 -0.68 5.60
N THR A 2 25.78 -0.33 4.56
CA THR A 2 25.21 1.01 4.35
C THR A 2 23.70 0.91 4.45
N ALA A 3 23.02 2.01 4.77
CA ALA A 3 21.58 2.06 4.86
C ALA A 3 21.04 3.18 3.98
N TRP A 4 20.03 2.86 3.18
CA TRP A 4 19.20 3.84 2.50
C TRP A 4 17.98 4.13 3.34
N THR A 5 17.60 5.41 3.37
CA THR A 5 16.36 5.86 3.97
C THR A 5 15.50 6.52 2.89
N LEU A 6 14.27 6.04 2.75
CA LEU A 6 13.27 6.57 1.84
C LEU A 6 12.04 7.03 2.64
N GLY A 7 11.40 8.10 2.16
CA GLY A 7 10.16 8.62 2.73
C GLY A 7 9.42 9.51 1.74
N PRO A 8 8.46 10.32 2.20
CA PRO A 8 7.62 11.16 1.33
C PRO A 8 8.43 12.19 0.54
N ASP A 9 9.59 12.61 1.06
CA ASP A 9 10.50 13.52 0.36
C ASP A 9 11.31 12.83 -0.74
N SER A 10 11.40 11.49 -0.70
CA SER A 10 12.07 10.67 -1.71
C SER A 10 11.13 10.24 -2.84
N GLY A 11 9.80 10.26 -2.63
CA GLY A 11 8.82 9.83 -3.62
C GLY A 11 7.43 9.52 -3.07
N GLU A 12 6.68 8.67 -3.77
CA GLU A 12 5.28 8.39 -3.47
C GLU A 12 5.02 6.92 -3.15
N LEU A 13 4.14 6.70 -2.16
CA LEU A 13 3.53 5.41 -1.85
C LEU A 13 2.03 5.49 -2.10
N LEU A 14 1.55 4.74 -3.09
CA LEU A 14 0.16 4.78 -3.55
C LEU A 14 -0.54 3.45 -3.33
N LEU A 15 -1.83 3.53 -2.99
CA LEU A 15 -2.77 2.42 -2.98
C LEU A 15 -3.77 2.60 -4.12
N ARG A 16 -4.10 1.50 -4.80
CA ARG A 16 -5.16 1.47 -5.81
C ARG A 16 -6.18 0.40 -5.45
N THR A 17 -7.45 0.81 -5.40
CA THR A 17 -8.56 -0.08 -5.07
C THR A 17 -9.39 -0.43 -6.30
N GLY A 18 -9.95 -1.64 -6.30
CA GLY A 18 -10.98 -2.05 -7.24
C GLY A 18 -12.37 -1.98 -6.62
N VAL A 19 -13.39 -2.18 -7.46
CA VAL A 19 -14.79 -2.36 -7.05
C VAL A 19 -15.36 -3.59 -7.75
N THR A 20 -16.11 -4.41 -7.01
CA THR A 20 -16.78 -5.63 -7.46
C THR A 20 -18.25 -5.67 -7.02
N GLY A 21 -18.99 -6.66 -7.50
CA GLY A 21 -20.43 -6.84 -7.29
C GLY A 21 -21.29 -6.37 -8.48
N SER A 22 -22.58 -6.74 -8.45
CA SER A 22 -23.54 -6.49 -9.54
C SER A 22 -23.81 -5.00 -9.80
N ALA A 23 -23.58 -4.14 -8.81
CA ALA A 23 -23.68 -2.69 -8.89
C ALA A 23 -22.31 -1.99 -8.88
N SER A 24 -21.22 -2.70 -9.22
CA SER A 24 -19.84 -2.17 -9.18
C SER A 24 -19.63 -0.87 -9.95
N ARG A 25 -20.41 -0.62 -11.03
CA ARG A 25 -20.38 0.64 -11.78
C ARG A 25 -20.69 1.88 -10.93
N MET A 26 -21.39 1.71 -9.81
CA MET A 26 -21.75 2.79 -8.89
C MET A 26 -20.59 3.20 -7.96
N GLY A 27 -19.56 2.35 -7.82
CA GLY A 27 -18.44 2.62 -6.93
C GLY A 27 -17.24 3.21 -7.66
N HIS A 28 -16.46 3.99 -6.92
CA HIS A 28 -15.19 4.53 -7.39
C HIS A 28 -14.03 3.55 -7.13
N ARG A 29 -13.18 3.39 -8.15
CA ARG A 29 -11.83 2.84 -8.02
C ARG A 29 -10.91 3.96 -7.57
N LEU A 30 -10.27 3.83 -6.42
CA LEU A 30 -9.57 4.93 -5.79
C LEU A 30 -8.08 4.85 -6.09
N THR A 31 -7.45 6.01 -6.30
CA THR A 31 -6.02 6.19 -6.10
C THR A 31 -5.82 7.01 -4.83
N ILE A 32 -5.05 6.46 -3.92
CA ILE A 32 -4.84 7.01 -2.58
C ILE A 32 -3.32 7.15 -2.36
N ALA A 33 -2.88 8.27 -1.81
CA ALA A 33 -1.51 8.43 -1.34
C ALA A 33 -1.41 8.19 0.16
N MET A 34 -0.34 7.51 0.59
CA MET A 34 0.11 7.51 1.98
C MET A 34 1.11 8.66 2.14
N ARG A 35 0.76 9.68 2.94
CA ARG A 35 1.58 10.90 3.07
C ARG A 35 2.67 10.80 4.13
N SER A 36 2.61 9.81 5.01
CA SER A 36 3.63 9.53 6.02
C SER A 36 3.98 8.06 5.98
N TRP A 37 5.21 7.78 5.53
CA TRP A 37 5.80 6.46 5.46
C TRP A 37 7.30 6.59 5.57
N HIS A 38 7.96 5.51 5.94
CA HIS A 38 9.41 5.46 6.05
C HIS A 38 9.86 4.06 5.64
N ALA A 39 10.91 3.97 4.84
CA ALA A 39 11.55 2.73 4.51
C ALA A 39 13.06 2.79 4.78
N THR A 40 13.58 1.72 5.34
CA THR A 40 15.02 1.50 5.49
C THR A 40 15.41 0.29 4.66
N VAL A 41 16.45 0.45 3.85
CA VAL A 41 17.06 -0.65 3.09
C VAL A 41 18.50 -0.79 3.55
N GLU A 42 18.82 -1.90 4.18
CA GLU A 42 20.19 -2.26 4.53
C GLU A 42 20.86 -2.94 3.34
N TRP A 43 22.14 -2.63 3.14
CA TRP A 43 22.95 -3.15 2.05
C TRP A 43 24.20 -3.86 2.58
N ASP A 44 24.48 -5.02 1.98
CA ASP A 44 25.75 -5.74 2.11
C ASP A 44 26.45 -5.74 0.74
N GLY A 45 27.48 -4.89 0.61
CA GLY A 45 28.09 -4.57 -0.68
C GLY A 45 27.07 -3.98 -1.65
N GLU A 46 26.86 -4.65 -2.77
CA GLU A 46 25.92 -4.24 -3.83
C GLU A 46 24.55 -4.91 -3.73
N SER A 47 24.32 -5.73 -2.68
CA SER A 47 23.08 -6.49 -2.51
C SER A 47 22.27 -5.97 -1.32
N PRO A 48 20.94 -5.77 -1.46
CA PRO A 48 20.10 -5.46 -0.32
C PRO A 48 20.04 -6.65 0.63
N SER A 49 20.25 -6.42 1.94
CA SER A 49 20.30 -7.44 2.99
C SER A 49 19.08 -7.43 3.92
N ALA A 50 18.44 -6.26 4.12
CA ALA A 50 17.16 -6.16 4.80
C ALA A 50 16.33 -4.97 4.30
N VAL A 51 15.01 -5.07 4.35
CA VAL A 51 14.06 -3.99 4.09
C VAL A 51 13.03 -3.93 5.21
N GLU A 52 12.83 -2.73 5.75
CA GLU A 52 11.72 -2.43 6.65
C GLU A 52 10.94 -1.23 6.10
N VAL A 53 9.60 -1.30 6.12
CA VAL A 53 8.71 -0.20 5.74
C VAL A 53 7.67 0.00 6.82
N THR A 54 7.51 1.23 7.29
CA THR A 54 6.42 1.64 8.19
C THR A 54 5.56 2.69 7.50
N VAL A 55 4.24 2.54 7.58
CA VAL A 55 3.26 3.47 6.99
C VAL A 55 2.28 3.91 8.07
N ASP A 56 2.13 5.22 8.26
CA ASP A 56 1.10 5.75 9.17
C ASP A 56 -0.25 5.77 8.44
N LEU A 57 -1.20 4.97 8.93
CA LEU A 57 -2.48 4.78 8.25
C LEU A 57 -3.33 6.05 8.23
N ASP A 58 -3.19 6.93 9.22
CA ASP A 58 -3.93 8.21 9.27
C ASP A 58 -3.40 9.23 8.24
N SER A 59 -2.26 8.98 7.60
CA SER A 59 -1.73 9.81 6.50
C SER A 59 -2.42 9.58 5.15
N PHE A 60 -3.49 8.79 5.14
CA PHE A 60 -4.31 8.43 3.98
C PHE A 60 -4.96 9.66 3.32
N ASP A 61 -4.66 9.86 2.04
CA ASP A 61 -5.15 10.97 1.22
C ASP A 61 -5.76 10.46 -0.11
N VAL A 62 -7.06 10.71 -0.34
CA VAL A 62 -7.75 10.28 -1.56
C VAL A 62 -7.47 11.28 -2.69
N LEU A 63 -6.63 10.88 -3.64
CA LEU A 63 -6.26 11.75 -4.76
C LEU A 63 -7.40 11.85 -5.77
N ARG A 64 -7.90 10.71 -6.22
CA ARG A 64 -8.94 10.62 -7.26
C ARG A 64 -9.72 9.32 -7.16
N GLY A 65 -10.93 9.35 -7.73
CA GLY A 65 -11.78 8.19 -7.95
C GLY A 65 -12.16 8.09 -9.42
N GLU A 66 -12.08 6.89 -9.97
CA GLU A 66 -12.47 6.57 -11.34
C GLU A 66 -13.71 5.68 -11.37
N GLY A 67 -14.55 5.83 -12.40
CA GLY A 67 -15.89 5.25 -12.41
C GLY A 67 -16.84 5.99 -11.49
N GLY A 68 -17.85 5.29 -10.96
CA GLY A 68 -18.95 5.90 -10.23
C GLY A 68 -19.97 6.57 -11.16
N MET A 69 -21.13 6.94 -10.60
CA MET A 69 -22.20 7.60 -11.36
C MET A 69 -21.99 9.11 -11.49
N THR A 70 -21.24 9.70 -10.57
CA THR A 70 -20.93 11.14 -10.49
C THR A 70 -19.45 11.33 -10.14
N PRO A 71 -18.83 12.47 -10.49
CA PRO A 71 -17.47 12.76 -10.05
C PRO A 71 -17.33 12.75 -8.54
N LEU A 72 -16.19 12.28 -8.05
CA LEU A 72 -15.90 12.18 -6.62
C LEU A 72 -15.71 13.59 -6.01
N THR A 73 -16.54 13.91 -5.02
CA THR A 73 -16.52 15.19 -4.31
C THR A 73 -15.61 15.19 -3.08
N GLY A 74 -15.25 16.37 -2.57
CA GLY A 74 -14.44 16.49 -1.35
C GLY A 74 -15.11 15.89 -0.09
N ALA A 75 -16.43 16.06 0.04
CA ALA A 75 -17.19 15.46 1.15
C ALA A 75 -17.14 13.93 1.10
N GLU A 76 -17.28 13.35 -0.10
CA GLU A 76 -17.16 11.89 -0.29
C GLU A 76 -15.76 11.39 0.01
N LYS A 77 -14.70 12.12 -0.37
CA LYS A 77 -13.32 11.79 0.00
C LYS A 77 -13.15 11.68 1.53
N GLY A 78 -13.75 12.59 2.29
CA GLY A 78 -13.75 12.55 3.76
C GLY A 78 -14.44 11.31 4.33
N LEU A 79 -15.61 10.94 3.79
CA LEU A 79 -16.34 9.74 4.19
C LEU A 79 -15.57 8.45 3.83
N ILE A 80 -14.98 8.41 2.63
CA ILE A 80 -14.12 7.30 2.17
C ILE A 80 -12.95 7.11 3.14
N ARG A 81 -12.23 8.19 3.48
CA ARG A 81 -11.13 8.14 4.44
C ARG A 81 -11.60 7.59 5.78
N SER A 82 -12.71 8.11 6.33
CA SER A 82 -13.28 7.62 7.60
C SER A 82 -13.62 6.12 7.55
N ASN A 83 -14.24 5.65 6.46
CA ASN A 83 -14.57 4.24 6.27
C ASN A 83 -13.32 3.37 6.16
N ALA A 84 -12.31 3.80 5.39
CA ALA A 84 -11.04 3.10 5.25
C ALA A 84 -10.32 2.95 6.59
N LEU A 85 -10.16 4.04 7.35
CA LEU A 85 -9.51 4.01 8.67
C LEU A 85 -10.24 3.12 9.68
N LYS A 86 -11.58 3.08 9.61
CA LYS A 86 -12.39 2.17 10.42
C LYS A 86 -12.16 0.71 10.02
N THR A 87 -12.17 0.40 8.71
CA THR A 87 -11.88 -0.95 8.19
C THR A 87 -10.49 -1.41 8.64
N LEU A 88 -9.48 -0.55 8.52
CA LEU A 88 -8.10 -0.81 8.89
C LEU A 88 -7.87 -0.81 10.42
N ARG A 89 -8.89 -0.47 11.22
CA ARG A 89 -8.80 -0.36 12.68
C ARG A 89 -7.69 0.61 13.13
N ALA A 90 -7.47 1.68 12.36
CA ALA A 90 -6.32 2.58 12.51
C ALA A 90 -6.23 3.26 13.89
N LYS A 91 -7.34 3.44 14.60
CA LYS A 91 -7.33 3.95 15.98
C LYS A 91 -6.59 3.03 16.96
N LYS A 92 -6.67 1.71 16.77
CA LYS A 92 -6.00 0.70 17.63
C LYS A 92 -4.65 0.28 17.07
N PHE A 93 -4.53 0.23 15.75
CA PHE A 93 -3.32 -0.18 15.04
C PHE A 93 -2.97 0.91 14.02
N PRO A 94 -2.27 1.99 14.45
CA PRO A 94 -2.10 3.19 13.62
C PRO A 94 -1.13 3.01 12.45
N GLN A 95 -0.35 1.93 12.46
CA GLN A 95 0.69 1.67 11.48
C GLN A 95 0.49 0.33 10.78
N ALA A 96 0.86 0.28 9.51
CA ALA A 96 1.22 -0.95 8.83
C ALA A 96 2.75 -1.06 8.78
N ARG A 97 3.28 -2.26 9.02
CA ARG A 97 4.73 -2.50 9.04
C ARG A 97 5.09 -3.71 8.22
N PHE A 98 6.03 -3.58 7.30
CA PHE A 98 6.57 -4.69 6.53
C PHE A 98 8.04 -4.89 6.89
N ARG A 99 8.44 -6.14 7.07
CA ARG A 99 9.84 -6.53 7.29
C ARG A 99 10.21 -7.71 6.41
N SER A 100 11.27 -7.57 5.62
CA SER A 100 11.79 -8.65 4.77
C SER A 100 12.28 -9.83 5.61
N THR A 101 12.02 -11.03 5.13
CA THR A 101 12.54 -12.29 5.66
C THR A 101 13.46 -12.99 4.65
N SER A 102 13.26 -12.75 3.35
CA SER A 102 14.19 -13.18 2.31
C SER A 102 14.12 -12.25 1.10
N MET A 103 15.21 -12.21 0.34
CA MET A 103 15.31 -11.42 -0.89
C MET A 103 16.08 -12.21 -1.93
N SER A 104 15.65 -12.11 -3.18
CA SER A 104 16.36 -12.67 -4.32
C SER A 104 16.47 -11.62 -5.42
N ARG A 105 17.68 -11.44 -5.94
CA ARG A 105 17.98 -10.49 -7.01
C ARG A 105 18.17 -11.20 -8.34
N SER A 106 17.60 -10.65 -9.40
CA SER A 106 17.76 -11.08 -10.79
C SER A 106 17.92 -9.85 -11.68
N GLY A 107 19.17 -9.52 -12.01
CA GLY A 107 19.51 -8.28 -12.72
C GLY A 107 19.08 -7.02 -11.94
N ALA A 108 18.22 -6.22 -12.56
CA ALA A 108 17.63 -5.01 -11.95
C ALA A 108 16.40 -5.31 -11.06
N GLY A 109 15.83 -6.52 -11.15
CA GLY A 109 14.70 -6.94 -10.34
C GLY A 109 15.12 -7.54 -9.01
N VAL A 110 14.39 -7.22 -7.94
CA VAL A 110 14.53 -7.80 -6.61
C VAL A 110 13.15 -8.26 -6.15
N ARG A 111 13.02 -9.55 -5.88
CA ARG A 111 11.85 -10.11 -5.21
C ARG A 111 12.11 -10.16 -3.72
N ILE A 112 11.19 -9.61 -2.94
CA ILE A 112 11.27 -9.55 -1.48
C ILE A 112 10.08 -10.33 -0.91
N VAL A 113 10.38 -11.29 -0.05
CA VAL A 113 9.38 -11.93 0.82
C VAL A 113 9.57 -11.37 2.21
N GLY A 114 8.47 -11.08 2.89
CA GLY A 114 8.51 -10.59 4.26
C GLY A 114 7.22 -10.82 5.00
N VAL A 115 7.16 -10.27 6.22
CA VAL A 115 5.96 -10.25 7.05
C VAL A 115 5.40 -8.84 7.03
N LEU A 116 4.13 -8.71 6.65
CA LEU A 116 3.34 -7.50 6.81
C LEU A 116 2.52 -7.63 8.09
N GLU A 117 2.57 -6.61 8.94
CA GLU A 117 1.69 -6.40 10.07
C GLU A 117 0.64 -5.34 9.68
N LEU A 118 -0.64 -5.72 9.74
CA LEU A 118 -1.75 -4.84 9.39
C LEU A 118 -2.95 -5.14 10.28
N ALA A 119 -3.53 -4.10 10.89
CA ALA A 119 -4.74 -4.18 11.70
C ALA A 119 -4.70 -5.25 12.82
N GLY A 120 -3.51 -5.49 13.38
CA GLY A 120 -3.26 -6.46 14.45
C GLY A 120 -3.08 -7.91 13.99
N HIS A 121 -2.91 -8.14 12.69
CA HIS A 121 -2.59 -9.45 12.13
C HIS A 121 -1.25 -9.38 11.39
N SER A 122 -0.53 -10.50 11.36
CA SER A 122 0.72 -10.66 10.62
C SER A 122 0.54 -11.73 9.55
N GLY A 123 1.02 -11.46 8.34
CA GLY A 123 0.92 -12.37 7.20
C GLY A 123 2.12 -12.23 6.27
N GLU A 124 2.42 -13.28 5.52
CA GLU A 124 3.46 -13.20 4.50
C GLU A 124 3.02 -12.22 3.40
N GLN A 125 3.95 -11.37 2.94
CA GLN A 125 3.73 -10.46 1.84
C GLN A 125 4.91 -10.55 0.86
N ASN A 126 4.57 -10.62 -0.42
CA ASN A 126 5.53 -10.58 -1.52
C ASN A 126 5.55 -9.15 -2.09
N VAL A 127 6.74 -8.64 -2.38
CA VAL A 127 6.99 -7.33 -3.00
C VAL A 127 7.96 -7.53 -4.15
N GLU A 128 7.63 -6.99 -5.31
CA GLU A 128 8.51 -6.93 -6.48
C GLU A 128 9.10 -5.53 -6.58
N VAL A 129 10.42 -5.45 -6.73
CA VAL A 129 11.14 -4.18 -6.79
C VAL A 129 12.01 -4.14 -8.04
N GLU A 130 12.02 -3.01 -8.73
CA GLU A 130 12.96 -2.69 -9.79
C GLU A 130 13.87 -1.55 -9.32
N VAL A 131 15.19 -1.76 -9.41
CA VAL A 131 16.20 -0.78 -9.01
C VAL A 131 16.98 -0.34 -10.24
N SER A 132 16.98 0.95 -10.52
CA SER A 132 17.83 1.60 -11.52
C SER A 132 18.86 2.52 -10.87
N ASP A 133 19.63 3.24 -11.68
CA ASP A 133 20.57 4.25 -11.17
C ASP A 133 19.87 5.49 -10.61
N GLU A 134 18.63 5.74 -11.02
CA GLU A 134 17.89 6.95 -10.65
C GLU A 134 16.71 6.67 -9.71
N SER A 135 16.15 5.47 -9.73
CA SER A 135 14.87 5.19 -9.09
C SER A 135 14.76 3.79 -8.48
N VAL A 136 13.89 3.69 -7.48
CA VAL A 136 13.41 2.45 -6.90
C VAL A 136 11.90 2.39 -7.13
N LEU A 137 11.43 1.36 -7.84
CA LEU A 137 10.02 1.10 -8.09
C LEU A 137 9.62 -0.18 -7.36
N GLY A 138 8.60 -0.11 -6.51
CA GLY A 138 8.09 -1.25 -5.76
C GLY A 138 6.63 -1.51 -6.09
N THR A 139 6.24 -2.78 -6.17
CA THR A 139 4.83 -3.19 -6.34
C THR A 139 4.49 -4.37 -5.44
N ALA A 140 3.27 -4.37 -4.92
CA ALA A 140 2.72 -5.47 -4.15
C ALA A 140 1.19 -5.50 -4.29
N VAL A 141 0.60 -6.65 -3.96
CA VAL A 141 -0.86 -6.78 -3.80
C VAL A 141 -1.14 -7.29 -2.40
N VAL A 142 -1.92 -6.53 -1.65
CA VAL A 142 -2.35 -6.87 -0.28
C VAL A 142 -3.82 -7.28 -0.33
N ARG A 143 -4.16 -8.45 0.22
CA ARG A 143 -5.56 -8.89 0.34
C ARG A 143 -6.08 -8.56 1.73
N HIS A 144 -7.27 -7.96 1.82
CA HIS A 144 -7.90 -7.69 3.11
C HIS A 144 -8.15 -8.99 3.91
N SER A 145 -8.60 -10.04 3.22
CA SER A 145 -8.94 -11.32 3.82
C SER A 145 -7.78 -12.00 4.56
N ASP A 146 -6.54 -11.86 4.05
CA ASP A 146 -5.32 -12.39 4.69
C ASP A 146 -5.06 -11.75 6.07
N PHE A 147 -5.58 -10.55 6.31
CA PHE A 147 -5.46 -9.81 7.58
C PHE A 147 -6.77 -9.78 8.39
N GLY A 148 -7.71 -10.67 8.08
CA GLY A 148 -9.01 -10.74 8.77
C GLY A 148 -9.86 -9.47 8.61
N LEU A 149 -9.59 -8.68 7.55
CA LEU A 149 -10.31 -7.46 7.25
C LEU A 149 -11.49 -7.76 6.32
N LYS A 150 -12.68 -7.33 6.75
CA LYS A 150 -13.86 -7.35 5.87
C LYS A 150 -13.84 -6.10 5.01
N GLN A 151 -13.88 -6.27 3.70
CA GLN A 151 -13.86 -5.14 2.76
C GLN A 151 -15.10 -4.27 2.96
N TYR A 152 -14.94 -2.98 2.71
CA TYR A 152 -16.06 -2.05 2.71
C TYR A 152 -17.07 -2.43 1.62
N SER A 153 -18.35 -2.33 1.95
CA SER A 153 -19.46 -2.80 1.12
C SER A 153 -20.71 -1.95 1.35
N MET A 154 -21.47 -1.71 0.30
CA MET A 154 -22.81 -1.11 0.35
C MET A 154 -23.83 -1.96 -0.43
N LEU A 155 -25.10 -1.57 -0.39
CA LEU A 155 -26.19 -2.19 -1.16
C LEU A 155 -26.23 -3.72 -0.96
N MET A 156 -26.11 -4.16 0.30
CA MET A 156 -26.11 -5.57 0.67
C MET A 156 -25.07 -6.43 -0.07
N GLY A 157 -23.92 -5.84 -0.47
CA GLY A 157 -22.88 -6.55 -1.21
C GLY A 157 -22.88 -6.31 -2.72
N ALA A 158 -23.89 -5.65 -3.27
CA ALA A 158 -23.94 -5.35 -4.70
C ALA A 158 -22.82 -4.38 -5.14
N MET A 159 -22.30 -3.56 -4.23
CA MET A 159 -21.13 -2.71 -4.48
C MET A 159 -20.13 -2.89 -3.34
N LYS A 160 -18.94 -3.41 -3.67
CA LYS A 160 -17.94 -3.80 -2.67
C LYS A 160 -16.53 -3.46 -3.15
N VAL A 161 -15.66 -2.99 -2.25
CA VAL A 161 -14.23 -2.87 -2.56
C VAL A 161 -13.65 -4.27 -2.82
N THR A 162 -12.79 -4.40 -3.82
CA THR A 162 -12.11 -5.68 -4.08
C THR A 162 -11.31 -6.13 -2.87
N ASP A 163 -11.12 -7.44 -2.74
CA ASP A 163 -10.30 -7.98 -1.67
C ASP A 163 -8.84 -7.52 -1.80
N GLU A 164 -8.35 -7.51 -3.03
CA GLU A 164 -7.03 -7.02 -3.40
C GLU A 164 -6.97 -5.49 -3.44
N VAL A 165 -5.89 -4.97 -2.87
CA VAL A 165 -5.44 -3.59 -3.00
C VAL A 165 -4.04 -3.63 -3.59
N ALA A 166 -3.85 -2.98 -4.73
CA ALA A 166 -2.52 -2.82 -5.31
C ALA A 166 -1.78 -1.70 -4.56
N VAL A 167 -0.52 -1.96 -4.23
CA VAL A 167 0.40 -1.03 -3.58
C VAL A 167 1.52 -0.76 -4.57
N SER A 168 1.88 0.51 -4.75
CA SER A 168 3.03 0.90 -5.56
C SER A 168 3.86 1.96 -4.86
N LEU A 169 5.17 1.80 -4.90
CA LEU A 169 6.15 2.78 -4.46
C LEU A 169 6.95 3.25 -5.68
N ALA A 170 7.19 4.55 -5.78
CA ALA A 170 8.16 5.12 -6.70
C ALA A 170 8.97 6.16 -5.95
N ALA A 171 10.27 5.95 -5.82
CA ALA A 171 11.17 6.85 -5.11
C ALA A 171 12.46 7.07 -5.89
N ALA A 172 13.08 8.24 -5.72
CA ALA A 172 14.43 8.49 -6.18
C ALA A 172 15.40 7.58 -5.40
N ARG A 173 16.41 7.06 -6.11
CA ARG A 173 17.50 6.33 -5.47
C ARG A 173 18.35 7.31 -4.65
N PRO A 174 18.68 7.00 -3.38
CA PRO A 174 19.59 7.82 -2.60
C PRO A 174 20.97 7.88 -3.24
N ALA A 175 21.59 9.05 -3.17
CA ALA A 175 22.95 9.30 -3.67
C ALA A 175 24.01 8.49 -2.91
#